data_AF-A0A9E1N593-F1
#
_entry.id   AF-A0A9E1N593-F1
#
_cell.length_a   1.000
_cell.length_b   1.000
_cell.length_c   1.000
_cell.angle_alpha   90.00
_cell.angle_beta   90.00
_cell.angle_gamma   90.00
#
_symmetry.space_group_name_H-M   'P 1'
#
loop_
_entity.id
_entity.type
_entity.pdbx_description
1 polymer ?
#
loop_
_entity_poly.entity_id
_entity_poly.type
_entity_poly.pdbx_seq_one_letter_code
_entity_poly.pdbx_strand_id
1 'polypeptide(L)'
;RKILTPIKGALCLSLKKLLNYDAPNSFFTLSQFQNKKFQDDPVQVTLEPDELTIQKIVSQLNKKPSETLSTYWTLDQFKWRFFHPLGPKHLLIYKDSEHTLEDFLILSLGPRRGLNVARVVEFEVSSSQVLKHLMQVAERIVKMFGGHVLLIFCASQRLNEKLQELNLKLIKNSPNTYFAHKNSDVLFHSVAFTGSAGDFGFEAIP
;
A
#
# COMPACT_ATOMS: atom_id res chain seq x y z
N ARG A 1 31.97 5.10 8.64
CA ARG A 1 31.22 3.86 8.99
C ARG A 1 29.72 4.15 8.79
N LYS A 2 28.94 3.27 8.14
CA LYS A 2 27.47 3.42 8.12
C LYS A 2 26.93 2.96 9.48
N ILE A 3 26.07 3.76 10.10
CA ILE A 3 25.42 3.42 11.36
C ILE A 3 24.01 2.92 11.03
N LEU A 4 23.63 1.79 11.64
CA LEU A 4 22.28 1.25 11.56
C LEU A 4 21.57 1.58 12.87
N THR A 5 20.59 2.47 12.79
CA THR A 5 19.74 2.80 13.95
C THR A 5 18.46 1.96 13.84
N PRO A 6 18.20 1.02 14.76
CA PRO A 6 16.98 0.23 14.74
C PRO A 6 15.79 1.13 15.08
N ILE A 7 14.70 1.00 14.33
CA ILE A 7 13.42 1.57 14.73
C ILE A 7 12.46 0.44 15.03
N LYS A 8 11.73 0.58 16.15
CA LYS A 8 10.54 -0.21 16.44
C LYS A 8 9.43 0.15 15.45
N GLY A 9 9.58 -0.27 14.20
CA GLY A 9 8.46 -0.44 13.29
C GLY A 9 7.81 -1.78 13.59
N ALA A 10 6.49 -1.81 13.72
CA ALA A 10 5.75 -3.07 13.80
C ALA A 10 5.21 -3.39 12.40
N LEU A 11 5.50 -4.56 11.81
CA LEU A 11 4.78 -5.01 10.62
C LEU A 11 3.41 -5.53 11.06
N CYS A 12 2.34 -4.76 10.82
CA CYS A 12 1.02 -5.37 10.66
C CYS A 12 1.00 -6.11 9.34
N LEU A 13 1.12 -7.42 9.35
CA LEU A 13 0.84 -8.23 8.16
C LEU A 13 -0.51 -8.89 8.33
N SER A 14 -1.54 -8.27 7.75
CA SER A 14 -2.79 -8.97 7.58
C SER A 14 -2.55 -10.16 6.68
N LEU A 15 -2.78 -11.36 7.19
CA LEU A 15 -2.95 -12.56 6.39
C LEU A 15 -4.43 -12.88 6.44
N LYS A 16 -5.24 -12.14 5.68
CA LYS A 16 -6.57 -12.63 5.36
C LYS A 16 -6.38 -13.68 4.27
N LYS A 17 -6.36 -14.95 4.67
CA LYS A 17 -6.30 -16.07 3.74
C LYS A 17 -7.61 -16.04 2.95
N LEU A 18 -7.56 -15.59 1.70
CA LEU A 18 -8.71 -15.44 0.82
C LEU A 18 -9.02 -16.78 0.12
N LEU A 19 -8.98 -17.89 0.87
CA LEU A 19 -9.17 -19.22 0.31
C LEU A 19 -10.55 -19.34 -0.34
N ASN A 20 -10.58 -19.21 -1.67
CA ASN A 20 -11.52 -19.93 -2.52
C ASN A 20 -10.68 -20.96 -3.27
N TYR A 21 -10.92 -22.25 -2.99
CA TYR A 21 -10.25 -23.36 -3.67
C TYR A 21 -10.65 -23.48 -5.16
N ASP A 22 -11.62 -22.69 -5.61
CA ASP A 22 -12.12 -22.67 -7.00
C ASP A 22 -11.60 -21.49 -7.83
N ALA A 23 -10.62 -20.71 -7.31
CA ALA A 23 -9.98 -19.69 -8.14
C ALA A 23 -9.24 -20.39 -9.30
N PRO A 24 -9.53 -20.05 -10.57
CA PRO A 24 -8.84 -20.67 -11.69
C PRO A 24 -7.33 -20.50 -11.52
N ASN A 25 -6.56 -21.52 -11.88
CA ASN A 25 -5.08 -21.56 -11.85
C ASN A 25 -4.39 -20.46 -12.72
N SER A 26 -5.13 -19.43 -13.14
CA SER A 26 -4.62 -18.26 -13.80
C SER A 26 -3.95 -17.31 -12.80
N PHE A 27 -2.71 -16.92 -13.10
CA PHE A 27 -2.08 -15.73 -12.53
C PHE A 27 -2.98 -14.50 -12.69
N PHE A 28 -2.79 -13.46 -11.88
CA PHE A 28 -3.50 -12.18 -12.05
C PHE A 28 -3.43 -11.71 -13.51
N THR A 29 -4.51 -11.94 -14.28
CA THR A 29 -4.63 -11.46 -15.65
C THR A 29 -5.13 -10.03 -15.59
N LEU A 30 -4.20 -9.08 -15.63
CA LEU A 30 -4.49 -7.65 -15.47
C LEU A 30 -5.41 -7.09 -16.57
N SER A 31 -5.51 -7.77 -17.72
CA SER A 31 -6.52 -7.49 -18.75
C SER A 31 -7.95 -7.60 -18.23
N GLN A 32 -8.20 -8.36 -17.16
CA GLN A 32 -9.54 -8.49 -16.57
C GLN A 32 -9.93 -7.29 -15.68
N PHE A 33 -8.99 -6.41 -15.33
CA PHE A 33 -9.25 -5.20 -14.54
C PHE A 33 -9.68 -4.02 -15.41
N GLN A 34 -9.29 -4.00 -16.68
CA GLN A 34 -9.70 -2.95 -17.61
C GLN A 34 -11.23 -3.06 -17.81
N ASN A 35 -11.94 -1.98 -17.46
CA ASN A 35 -13.38 -1.75 -17.73
C ASN A 35 -14.42 -2.31 -16.73
N LYS A 36 -14.07 -2.82 -15.55
CA LYS A 36 -15.10 -3.09 -14.52
C LYS A 36 -15.34 -1.88 -13.62
N LYS A 37 -16.38 -1.11 -13.94
CA LYS A 37 -17.02 -0.25 -12.92
C LYS A 37 -17.64 -1.18 -11.87
N PHE A 38 -17.22 -1.03 -10.62
CA PHE A 38 -17.93 -1.60 -9.48
C PHE A 38 -19.21 -0.78 -9.32
N GLN A 39 -20.27 -1.16 -10.03
CA GLN A 39 -21.45 -0.33 -10.35
C GLN A 39 -22.22 0.21 -9.13
N ASP A 40 -21.93 -0.25 -7.92
CA ASP A 40 -22.63 0.12 -6.69
C ASP A 40 -21.76 0.84 -5.64
N ASP A 41 -20.51 1.19 -5.98
CA ASP A 41 -19.55 1.77 -5.02
C ASP A 41 -18.99 3.10 -5.57
N PRO A 42 -19.00 4.22 -4.82
CA PRO A 42 -18.35 5.47 -5.25
C PRO A 42 -16.82 5.36 -5.40
N VAL A 43 -16.26 4.18 -5.09
CA VAL A 43 -14.85 3.87 -5.25
C VAL A 43 -14.52 3.53 -6.70
N GLN A 44 -13.52 4.22 -7.23
CA GLN A 44 -12.95 4.02 -8.54
C GLN A 44 -11.72 3.10 -8.45
N VAL A 45 -11.49 2.34 -9.52
CA VAL A 45 -10.41 1.36 -9.60
C VAL A 45 -9.75 1.46 -10.98
N THR A 46 -8.43 1.66 -11.03
CA THR A 46 -7.70 1.79 -12.30
C THR A 46 -6.26 1.28 -12.19
N LEU A 47 -5.74 0.78 -13.32
CA LEU A 47 -4.32 0.45 -13.50
C LEU A 47 -3.54 1.62 -14.14
N GLU A 48 -4.27 2.56 -14.75
CA GLU A 48 -3.74 3.63 -15.58
C GLU A 48 -4.42 4.94 -15.14
N PRO A 49 -4.12 5.45 -13.93
CA PRO A 49 -4.65 6.73 -13.50
C PRO A 49 -4.12 7.86 -14.41
N ASP A 50 -4.98 8.83 -14.72
CA ASP A 50 -4.54 10.01 -15.46
C ASP A 50 -3.59 10.88 -14.64
N GLU A 51 -2.90 11.79 -15.34
CA GLU A 51 -1.91 12.63 -14.70
C GLU A 51 -2.48 13.52 -13.58
N LEU A 52 -3.70 14.04 -13.77
CA LEU A 52 -4.36 14.89 -12.77
C LEU A 52 -4.62 14.12 -11.48
N THR A 53 -5.06 12.87 -11.59
CA THR A 53 -5.29 11.96 -10.45
C THR A 53 -3.99 11.71 -9.69
N ILE A 54 -2.89 11.46 -10.40
CA ILE A 54 -1.58 11.27 -9.77
C ILE A 54 -1.09 12.56 -9.10
N GLN A 55 -1.27 13.72 -9.74
CA GLN A 55 -0.91 15.01 -9.16
C GLN A 55 -1.67 15.25 -7.84
N LYS A 56 -2.98 14.98 -7.78
CA LYS A 56 -3.77 15.08 -6.54
C LYS A 56 -3.18 14.20 -5.42
N ILE A 57 -2.81 12.95 -5.73
CA ILE A 57 -2.21 12.00 -4.77
C ILE A 57 -0.87 12.54 -4.25
N VAL A 58 0.03 12.95 -5.14
CA VAL A 58 1.36 13.46 -4.76
C VAL A 58 1.25 14.71 -3.91
N SER A 59 0.37 15.65 -4.29
CA SER A 59 0.09 16.84 -3.49
C SER A 59 -0.40 16.49 -2.09
N GLN A 60 -1.25 15.46 -1.95
CA GLN A 60 -1.74 15.02 -0.65
C GLN A 60 -0.63 14.35 0.19
N LEU A 61 0.17 13.46 -0.41
CA LEU A 61 1.26 12.79 0.28
C LEU A 61 2.33 13.76 0.79
N ASN A 62 2.59 14.84 0.05
CA ASN A 62 3.58 15.84 0.42
C ASN A 62 3.09 16.89 1.44
N LYS A 63 1.78 16.95 1.74
CA LYS A 63 1.21 17.86 2.77
C LYS A 63 1.39 17.35 4.21
N LYS A 64 2.01 16.19 4.41
CA LYS A 64 2.09 15.54 5.72
C LYS A 64 2.94 16.35 6.72
N PRO A 65 2.63 16.28 8.03
CA PRO A 65 3.39 17.00 9.06
C PRO A 65 4.86 16.62 9.06
N SER A 66 5.74 17.61 9.27
CA SER A 66 7.21 17.46 9.30
C SER A 66 7.73 16.49 10.37
N GLU A 67 6.92 16.21 11.40
CA GLU A 67 7.24 15.27 12.48
C GLU A 67 7.15 13.79 12.05
N THR A 68 6.66 13.54 10.83
CA THR A 68 6.54 12.20 10.27
C THR A 68 7.52 11.96 9.13
N LEU A 69 8.28 10.88 9.20
CA LEU A 69 9.12 10.44 8.10
C LEU A 69 8.24 9.86 6.99
N SER A 70 8.35 10.50 5.84
CA SER A 70 7.67 10.16 4.61
C SER A 70 8.62 10.40 3.44
N THR A 71 8.35 9.70 2.35
CA THR A 71 9.03 10.00 1.09
C THR A 71 8.41 11.25 0.52
N TYR A 72 9.27 12.24 0.22
CA TYR A 72 8.85 13.36 -0.61
C TYR A 72 8.75 12.89 -2.06
N TRP A 73 7.56 12.96 -2.64
CA TRP A 73 7.30 12.47 -3.98
C TRP A 73 7.32 13.60 -5.00
N THR A 74 8.08 13.42 -6.08
CA THR A 74 7.80 14.14 -7.33
C THR A 74 6.81 13.36 -8.17
N LEU A 75 6.11 14.04 -9.08
CA LEU A 75 5.16 13.41 -10.01
C LEU A 75 5.83 12.28 -10.81
N ASP A 76 7.02 12.53 -11.35
CA ASP A 76 7.74 11.56 -12.18
C ASP A 76 8.21 10.35 -11.39
N GLN A 77 8.73 10.54 -10.18
CA GLN A 77 9.11 9.42 -9.30
C GLN A 77 7.91 8.55 -8.94
N PHE A 78 6.77 9.17 -8.63
CA PHE A 78 5.55 8.46 -8.27
C PHE A 78 4.99 7.67 -9.46
N LYS A 79 4.92 8.31 -10.64
CA LYS A 79 4.57 7.65 -11.90
C LYS A 79 5.49 6.47 -12.18
N TRP A 80 6.81 6.69 -12.14
CA TRP A 80 7.81 5.65 -12.38
C TRP A 80 7.62 4.44 -11.46
N ARG A 81 7.43 4.71 -10.16
CA ARG A 81 7.32 3.69 -9.11
C ARG A 81 6.06 2.83 -9.22
N PHE A 82 4.92 3.45 -9.54
CA PHE A 82 3.62 2.80 -9.39
C PHE A 82 2.88 2.52 -10.70
N PHE A 83 2.97 3.42 -11.69
CA PHE A 83 2.08 3.40 -12.86
C PHE A 83 2.81 3.52 -14.21
N HIS A 84 4.13 3.35 -14.22
CA HIS A 84 4.89 3.38 -15.46
C HIS A 84 4.62 2.13 -16.30
N PRO A 85 4.47 2.24 -17.64
CA PRO A 85 4.19 1.09 -18.50
C PRO A 85 5.21 -0.05 -18.41
N LEU A 86 6.47 0.28 -18.09
CA LEU A 86 7.57 -0.67 -17.90
C LEU A 86 7.80 -1.08 -16.43
N GLY A 87 7.07 -0.47 -15.49
CA GLY A 87 7.21 -0.70 -14.05
C GLY A 87 6.35 -1.86 -13.54
N PRO A 88 6.39 -2.15 -12.23
CA PRO A 88 5.48 -3.11 -11.62
C PRO A 88 4.05 -2.59 -11.76
N LYS A 89 3.14 -3.48 -12.16
CA LYS A 89 1.74 -3.11 -12.38
C LYS A 89 1.02 -3.00 -11.04
N HIS A 90 0.62 -1.78 -10.69
CA HIS A 90 -0.15 -1.50 -9.49
C HIS A 90 -1.59 -1.13 -9.83
N LEU A 91 -2.49 -1.47 -8.91
CA LEU A 91 -3.88 -1.07 -8.96
C LEU A 91 -4.11 0.09 -7.99
N LEU A 92 -4.64 1.19 -8.50
CA LEU A 92 -5.15 2.28 -7.69
C LEU A 92 -6.62 2.03 -7.37
N ILE A 93 -6.96 2.11 -6.08
CA ILE A 93 -8.32 2.11 -5.56
C ILE A 93 -8.50 3.44 -4.84
N TYR A 94 -9.47 4.25 -5.23
CA TYR A 94 -9.62 5.60 -4.68
C TYR A 94 -11.06 6.06 -4.66
N LYS A 95 -11.37 6.99 -3.78
CA LYS A 95 -12.62 7.72 -3.79
C LYS A 95 -12.32 9.12 -4.32
N ASP A 96 -12.86 9.45 -5.48
CA ASP A 96 -12.68 10.78 -6.07
C ASP A 96 -13.71 11.74 -5.48
N SER A 97 -13.24 12.94 -5.16
CA SER A 97 -14.09 14.11 -4.94
C SER A 97 -13.61 15.22 -5.87
N GLU A 98 -14.50 16.15 -6.24
CA GLU A 98 -14.22 17.15 -7.29
C GLU A 98 -12.91 17.92 -7.09
N HIS A 99 -12.41 18.07 -5.86
CA HIS A 99 -11.26 18.91 -5.56
C HIS A 99 -10.10 18.22 -4.82
N THR A 100 -10.34 17.12 -4.11
CA THR A 100 -9.27 16.41 -3.39
C THR A 100 -9.41 14.89 -3.50
N LEU A 101 -8.28 14.22 -3.67
CA LEU A 101 -8.19 12.76 -3.59
C LEU A 101 -7.50 12.43 -2.26
N GLU A 102 -8.32 12.35 -1.21
CA GLU A 102 -7.86 12.16 0.17
C GLU A 102 -7.81 10.69 0.58
N ASP A 103 -8.56 9.86 -0.15
CA ASP A 103 -8.82 8.47 0.22
C ASP A 103 -8.41 7.56 -0.93
N PHE A 104 -7.27 6.90 -0.78
CA PHE A 104 -6.77 5.97 -1.77
C PHE A 104 -5.95 4.84 -1.17
N LEU A 105 -5.79 3.80 -1.98
CA LEU A 105 -4.99 2.63 -1.70
C LEU A 105 -4.36 2.14 -3.01
N ILE A 106 -3.08 1.80 -2.96
CA ILE A 106 -2.33 1.21 -4.08
C ILE A 106 -1.99 -0.24 -3.75
N LEU A 107 -2.41 -1.15 -4.63
CA LEU A 107 -2.09 -2.58 -4.54
C LEU A 107 -0.99 -2.95 -5.54
N SER A 108 0.07 -3.59 -5.05
CA SER A 108 0.98 -4.40 -5.86
C SER A 108 0.39 -5.79 -6.01
N LEU A 109 0.20 -6.26 -7.25
CA LEU A 109 -0.35 -7.57 -7.56
C LEU A 109 0.72 -8.43 -8.22
N GLY A 110 0.88 -9.67 -7.77
CA GLY A 110 1.79 -10.59 -8.46
C GLY A 110 1.89 -11.98 -7.84
N PRO A 111 2.41 -12.96 -8.58
CA PRO A 111 2.68 -14.28 -8.04
C PRO A 111 3.91 -14.30 -7.13
N ARG A 112 3.82 -15.04 -6.02
CA ARG A 112 4.95 -15.37 -5.15
C ARG A 112 4.83 -16.82 -4.70
N ARG A 113 5.83 -17.64 -5.02
CA ARG A 113 5.88 -19.08 -4.65
C ARG A 113 4.59 -19.85 -4.99
N GLY A 114 4.04 -19.61 -6.19
CA GLY A 114 2.81 -20.25 -6.66
C GLY A 114 1.50 -19.65 -6.14
N LEU A 115 1.55 -18.60 -5.31
CA LEU A 115 0.37 -17.89 -4.81
C LEU A 115 0.24 -16.52 -5.50
N ASN A 116 -0.95 -16.20 -6.00
CA ASN A 116 -1.34 -14.82 -6.30
C ASN A 116 -1.43 -14.00 -5.00
N VAL A 117 -0.51 -13.04 -4.83
CA VAL A 117 -0.41 -12.17 -3.66
C VAL A 117 -0.73 -10.74 -4.05
N ALA A 118 -1.60 -10.09 -3.28
CA ALA A 118 -1.83 -8.66 -3.31
C ALA A 118 -1.16 -8.01 -2.10
N ARG A 119 -0.54 -6.83 -2.30
CA ARG A 119 0.12 -6.09 -1.22
C ARG A 119 -0.31 -4.63 -1.27
N VAL A 120 -0.80 -4.09 -0.17
CA VAL A 120 -0.97 -2.64 -0.01
C VAL A 120 0.42 -2.01 0.11
N VAL A 121 0.81 -1.19 -0.87
CA VAL A 121 2.15 -0.58 -0.96
C VAL A 121 2.14 0.93 -0.69
N GLU A 122 0.98 1.57 -0.76
CA GLU A 122 0.80 2.98 -0.40
C GLU A 122 -0.70 3.22 -0.15
N PHE A 123 -1.03 4.02 0.85
CA PHE A 123 -2.42 4.41 1.10
C PHE A 123 -2.49 5.68 1.95
N GLU A 124 -3.55 6.46 1.72
CA GLU A 124 -3.94 7.59 2.56
C GLU A 124 -5.44 7.55 2.76
N VAL A 125 -5.89 7.83 3.98
CA VAL A 125 -7.30 7.74 4.37
C VAL A 125 -7.65 8.80 5.40
N SER A 126 -8.77 9.47 5.17
CA SER A 126 -9.35 10.50 6.04
C SER A 126 -9.86 9.94 7.37
N SER A 127 -10.34 8.69 7.39
CA SER A 127 -10.96 8.08 8.58
C SER A 127 -10.81 6.56 8.63
N SER A 128 -10.99 5.97 9.82
CA SER A 128 -10.98 4.51 10.00
C SER A 128 -12.14 3.83 9.24
N GLN A 129 -13.28 4.50 9.10
CA GLN A 129 -14.42 4.02 8.32
C GLN A 129 -14.07 3.92 6.84
N VAL A 130 -13.39 4.94 6.29
CA VAL A 130 -12.94 4.89 4.90
C VAL A 130 -11.86 3.83 4.69
N LEU A 131 -10.91 3.70 5.63
CA LEU A 131 -9.93 2.61 5.58
C LEU A 131 -10.60 1.24 5.55
N LYS A 132 -11.60 1.01 6.41
CA LYS A 132 -12.39 -0.22 6.41
C LYS A 132 -13.02 -0.47 5.05
N HIS A 133 -13.65 0.54 4.48
CA HIS A 133 -14.32 0.46 3.18
C HIS A 133 -13.34 0.14 2.05
N LEU A 134 -12.24 0.88 1.93
CA LEU A 134 -11.22 0.65 0.91
C LEU A 134 -10.57 -0.75 1.05
N MET A 135 -10.33 -1.21 2.28
CA MET A 135 -9.82 -2.57 2.52
C MET A 135 -10.83 -3.65 2.13
N GLN A 136 -12.13 -3.44 2.34
CA GLN A 136 -13.18 -4.35 1.89
C GLN A 136 -13.30 -4.37 0.36
N VAL A 137 -13.18 -3.22 -0.30
CA VAL A 137 -13.11 -3.12 -1.77
C VAL A 137 -11.88 -3.87 -2.29
N ALA A 138 -10.71 -3.61 -1.72
CA ALA A 138 -9.47 -4.30 -2.06
C ALA A 138 -9.60 -5.82 -1.90
N GLU A 139 -10.20 -6.30 -0.79
CA GLU A 139 -10.43 -7.72 -0.57
C GLU A 139 -11.34 -8.34 -1.64
N ARG A 140 -12.47 -7.69 -1.97
CA ARG A 140 -13.40 -8.15 -3.00
C ARG A 140 -12.71 -8.25 -4.35
N ILE A 141 -11.98 -7.21 -4.74
CA ILE A 141 -11.18 -7.16 -5.97
C ILE A 141 -10.19 -8.33 -5.99
N VAL A 142 -9.36 -8.45 -4.96
CA VAL A 142 -8.33 -9.49 -4.90
C VAL A 142 -8.94 -10.89 -5.01
N LYS A 143 -10.07 -11.16 -4.32
CA LYS A 143 -10.81 -12.43 -4.45
C LYS A 143 -11.32 -12.67 -5.87
N MET A 144 -11.94 -11.67 -6.49
CA MET A 144 -12.49 -11.78 -7.84
C MET A 144 -11.43 -12.14 -8.88
N PHE A 145 -10.17 -11.73 -8.67
CA PHE A 145 -9.05 -12.03 -9.55
C PHE A 145 -8.16 -13.18 -9.07
N GLY A 146 -8.70 -14.05 -8.21
CA GLY A 146 -8.00 -15.28 -7.78
C GLY A 146 -6.81 -15.03 -6.86
N GLY A 147 -6.79 -13.90 -6.15
CA GLY A 147 -5.79 -13.60 -5.13
C GLY A 147 -5.99 -14.47 -3.89
N HIS A 148 -4.90 -15.05 -3.40
CA HIS A 148 -4.91 -15.96 -2.25
C HIS A 148 -4.69 -15.21 -0.94
N VAL A 149 -3.94 -14.11 -0.98
CA VAL A 149 -3.53 -13.36 0.20
C VAL A 149 -3.48 -11.87 -0.13
N LEU A 150 -4.04 -11.04 0.76
CA LEU A 150 -3.85 -9.60 0.78
C LEU A 150 -2.98 -9.23 1.99
N LEU A 151 -1.79 -8.70 1.71
CA LEU A 151 -0.80 -8.27 2.68
C LEU A 151 -0.82 -6.74 2.82
N ILE A 152 -0.43 -6.26 3.99
CA ILE A 152 -0.13 -4.85 4.25
C ILE A 152 1.14 -4.81 5.10
N PHE A 153 1.89 -3.72 5.04
CA PHE A 153 2.97 -3.39 5.98
C PHE A 153 2.81 -1.95 6.40
N CYS A 154 2.97 -1.65 7.68
CA CYS A 154 2.95 -0.27 8.13
C CYS A 154 3.87 -0.11 9.33
N ALA A 155 4.94 0.68 9.21
CA ALA A 155 5.83 0.92 10.35
C ALA A 155 5.18 1.78 11.46
N SER A 156 4.00 2.37 11.21
CA SER A 156 3.30 3.24 12.15
C SER A 156 2.43 2.46 13.15
N GLN A 157 2.76 2.55 14.43
CA GLN A 157 1.98 1.89 15.50
C GLN A 157 0.50 2.31 15.49
N ARG A 158 0.21 3.61 15.35
CA ARG A 158 -1.17 4.13 15.32
C ARG A 158 -1.99 3.50 14.21
N LEU A 159 -1.39 3.26 13.05
CA LEU A 159 -2.09 2.63 11.93
C LEU A 159 -2.21 1.14 12.11
N ASN A 160 -1.20 0.51 12.73
CA ASN A 160 -1.28 -0.89 13.11
C ASN A 160 -2.47 -1.16 14.04
N GLU A 161 -2.72 -0.28 15.01
CA GLU A 161 -3.89 -0.33 15.90
C GLU A 161 -5.20 -0.22 15.09
N LYS A 162 -5.31 0.77 14.18
CA LYS A 162 -6.48 0.90 13.28
C LYS A 162 -6.68 -0.33 12.38
N LEU A 163 -5.60 -0.92 11.88
CA LEU A 163 -5.66 -2.13 11.04
C LEU A 163 -6.16 -3.34 11.84
N GLN A 164 -5.81 -3.45 13.13
CA GLN A 164 -6.33 -4.50 14.00
C GLN A 164 -7.84 -4.40 14.23
N GLU A 165 -8.39 -3.18 14.30
CA GLU A 165 -9.86 -2.95 14.36
C GLU A 165 -10.59 -3.53 13.13
N LEU A 166 -9.87 -3.72 12.02
CA LEU A 166 -10.40 -4.34 10.79
C LEU A 166 -10.29 -5.87 10.77
N ASN A 167 -10.01 -6.50 11.91
CA ASN A 167 -9.75 -7.94 12.06
C ASN A 167 -8.54 -8.44 11.24
N LEU A 168 -7.60 -7.54 10.92
CA LEU A 168 -6.34 -7.91 10.30
C LEU A 168 -5.43 -8.51 11.38
N LYS A 169 -4.90 -9.71 11.12
CA LYS A 169 -4.01 -10.39 12.06
C LYS A 169 -2.62 -9.77 12.02
N LEU A 170 -1.92 -9.74 13.15
CA LEU A 170 -0.49 -9.45 13.19
C LEU A 170 0.32 -10.71 12.85
N ILE A 171 1.46 -10.53 12.20
CA ILE A 171 2.50 -11.57 12.19
C ILE A 171 3.38 -11.40 13.43
N LYS A 172 3.60 -12.51 14.13
CA LYS A 172 4.43 -12.57 15.36
C LYS A 172 5.89 -12.17 15.10
N ASN A 173 6.44 -12.54 13.94
CA ASN A 173 7.84 -12.31 13.56
C ASN A 173 7.95 -11.22 12.49
N SER A 174 7.56 -10.01 12.88
CA SER A 174 7.68 -8.80 12.09
C SER A 174 9.15 -8.52 11.70
N PRO A 175 9.49 -8.20 10.44
CA PRO A 175 10.82 -7.78 10.02
C PRO A 175 11.20 -6.47 10.72
N ASN A 176 12.48 -6.33 11.01
CA ASN A 176 13.03 -5.12 11.60
C ASN A 176 13.23 -4.03 10.54
N THR A 177 12.94 -2.79 10.92
CA THR A 177 13.22 -1.60 10.09
C THR A 177 14.46 -0.88 10.62
N TYR A 178 15.35 -0.46 9.71
CA TYR A 178 16.59 0.23 10.05
C TYR A 178 16.78 1.47 9.18
N PHE A 179 17.37 2.54 9.74
CA PHE A 179 17.96 3.62 8.93
C PHE A 179 19.47 3.44 8.83
N ALA A 180 19.96 3.52 7.60
CA ALA A 180 21.38 3.66 7.32
C ALA A 180 21.70 5.14 7.06
N HIS A 181 22.50 5.76 7.94
CA HIS A 181 22.96 7.14 7.75
C HIS A 181 24.48 7.25 7.93
N LYS A 182 25.05 8.32 7.35
CA LYS A 182 26.49 8.60 7.40
C LYS A 182 26.91 9.41 8.63
N ASN A 183 26.01 10.22 9.19
CA ASN A 183 26.31 11.14 10.28
C ASN A 183 26.05 10.48 11.65
N SER A 184 27.09 10.18 12.41
CA SER A 184 27.00 9.55 13.73
C SER A 184 26.32 10.39 14.79
N ASP A 185 26.28 11.70 14.60
CA ASP A 185 25.89 12.66 15.63
C ASP A 185 24.38 12.92 15.61
N VAL A 186 23.69 12.42 14.57
CA VAL A 186 22.23 12.46 14.46
C VAL A 186 21.66 11.18 15.05
N LEU A 187 21.19 11.29 16.29
CA LEU A 187 20.41 10.24 16.93
C LEU A 187 18.92 10.45 16.59
N PHE A 188 18.36 9.55 15.79
CA PHE A 188 16.93 9.54 15.45
C PHE A 188 16.12 8.99 16.64
N HIS A 189 15.88 9.82 17.65
CA HIS A 189 15.33 9.38 18.93
C HIS A 189 13.85 8.99 18.91
N SER A 190 13.07 9.49 17.94
CA SER A 190 11.68 9.07 17.73
C SER A 190 11.21 9.54 16.37
N VAL A 191 11.17 8.64 15.40
CA VAL A 191 10.63 8.92 14.06
C VAL A 191 9.22 8.36 14.00
N ALA A 192 8.22 9.21 13.80
CA ALA A 192 6.88 8.76 13.47
C ALA A 192 6.83 8.42 11.98
N PHE A 193 6.37 7.22 11.61
CA PHE A 193 6.16 6.87 10.19
C PHE A 193 4.77 7.27 9.75
N THR A 194 4.68 7.76 8.53
CA THR A 194 3.40 7.94 7.83
C THR A 194 2.82 6.58 7.41
N GLY A 195 1.52 6.56 7.10
CA GLY A 195 0.80 5.36 6.66
C GLY A 195 1.21 4.78 5.34
N SER A 196 2.13 5.46 4.67
CA SER A 196 2.92 4.93 3.59
C SER A 196 3.41 3.55 3.99
N ALA A 197 2.80 2.53 3.38
CA ALA A 197 3.26 1.15 3.41
C ALA A 197 4.55 1.05 2.57
N GLY A 198 5.50 1.93 2.87
CA GLY A 198 6.68 2.27 2.10
C GLY A 198 7.58 1.06 2.02
N ASP A 199 7.25 0.19 1.08
CA ASP A 199 8.05 -0.92 0.63
C ASP A 199 9.21 -0.34 -0.20
N PHE A 200 10.16 0.25 0.52
CA PHE A 200 11.46 0.65 -0.01
C PHE A 200 12.44 -0.49 0.30
N GLY A 201 12.28 -1.63 -0.37
CA GLY A 201 13.29 -2.71 -0.35
C GLY A 201 12.79 -4.15 -0.31
N PHE A 202 11.51 -4.44 -0.06
CA PHE A 202 10.97 -5.81 -0.15
C PHE A 202 10.73 -6.26 -1.59
N GLU A 203 10.84 -5.38 -2.59
CA GLU A 203 10.84 -5.78 -4.00
C GLU A 203 12.02 -6.70 -4.34
N ALA A 204 13.09 -6.64 -3.55
CA ALA A 204 14.32 -7.43 -3.71
C ALA A 204 14.40 -8.68 -2.83
N ILE A 205 13.37 -9.02 -2.03
CA ILE A 205 13.37 -10.29 -1.30
C ILE A 205 12.86 -11.39 -2.25
N PRO A 206 13.70 -12.38 -2.62
CA PRO A 206 13.32 -13.48 -3.49
C PRO A 206 12.21 -14.40 -2.89
#